data_AF-A0A7S2ZBY7-F1
#
_entry.id   AF-A0A7S2ZBY7-F1
#
_cell.length_a   1.000
_cell.length_b   1.000
_cell.length_c   1.000
_cell.angle_alpha   90.00
_cell.angle_beta   90.00
_cell.angle_gamma   90.00
#
_symmetry.space_group_name_H-M   'P 1'
#
loop_
_entity.id
_entity.type
_entity.pdbx_description
1 polymer ?
#
loop_
_entity_poly.entity_id
_entity_poly.type
_entity_poly.pdbx_seq_one_letter_code
_entity_poly.pdbx_strand_id
1 'polypeptide(L)'
;GKHSATGVQRFHHCPTSTGLWQRRHDEICGELARWLHRWNFLDVEREPGSYFENCQLRPDIIATHPKTFQRYALDVTVVSPMQAKYLRRSQDQNGYAARAAEKWKLAHYKEAMAVEKPDDKFIPTAIETFGRTGELAQEF
;
A
#
# COMPACT_ATOMS: atom_id res chain seq x y z
N GLY A 1 22.73 -20.86 -31.23
CA GLY A 1 22.63 -20.26 -29.88
C GLY A 1 21.74 -19.05 -29.96
N LYS A 2 20.59 -19.06 -29.29
CA LYS A 2 19.61 -17.98 -29.39
C LYS A 2 18.89 -17.76 -28.05
N HIS A 3 19.02 -16.52 -27.60
CA HIS A 3 18.15 -15.72 -26.74
C HIS A 3 18.02 -16.09 -25.25
N SER A 4 18.70 -15.29 -24.42
CA SER A 4 18.35 -15.05 -23.02
C SER A 4 17.04 -14.26 -22.97
N ALA A 5 16.06 -14.77 -22.23
CA ALA A 5 14.85 -14.06 -21.88
C ALA A 5 15.01 -13.46 -20.48
N THR A 6 15.24 -12.16 -20.41
CA THR A 6 15.10 -11.35 -19.19
C THR A 6 13.62 -11.25 -18.85
N GLY A 7 13.15 -12.16 -18.00
CA GLY A 7 11.78 -12.15 -17.47
C GLY A 7 11.59 -11.02 -16.47
N VAL A 8 11.15 -9.85 -16.95
CA VAL A 8 10.50 -8.84 -16.11
C VAL A 8 9.20 -9.46 -15.62
N GLN A 9 9.14 -9.88 -14.35
CA GLN A 9 7.89 -10.30 -13.71
C GLN A 9 6.96 -9.08 -13.63
N ARG A 10 6.09 -8.94 -14.62
CA ARG A 10 4.99 -7.98 -14.60
C ARG A 10 4.04 -8.38 -13.48
N PHE A 11 3.85 -7.47 -12.53
CA PHE A 11 2.91 -7.60 -11.43
C PHE A 11 1.53 -8.05 -11.95
N HIS A 12 0.95 -9.01 -11.24
CA HIS A 12 -0.34 -9.62 -11.51
C HIS A 12 -1.42 -8.60 -11.91
N HIS A 13 -1.68 -8.49 -13.21
CA HIS A 13 -2.87 -7.84 -13.74
C HIS A 13 -4.08 -8.74 -13.46
N CYS A 14 -5.02 -8.28 -12.64
CA CYS A 14 -6.35 -8.88 -12.57
C CYS A 14 -7.22 -8.27 -13.69
N PRO A 15 -7.81 -9.06 -14.62
CA PRO A 15 -8.20 -8.54 -15.93
C PRO A 15 -9.49 -7.70 -16.00
N THR A 16 -10.14 -7.31 -14.90
CA THR A 16 -11.52 -6.75 -14.97
C THR A 16 -11.81 -5.56 -14.04
N SER A 17 -10.80 -4.80 -13.59
CA SER A 17 -11.01 -3.56 -12.79
C SER A 17 -9.80 -2.64 -12.71
N THR A 18 -9.15 -2.38 -13.84
CA THR A 18 -7.88 -1.64 -13.87
C THR A 18 -7.96 -0.20 -13.34
N GLY A 19 -9.16 0.40 -13.21
CA GLY A 19 -9.34 1.72 -12.58
C GLY A 19 -9.98 1.73 -11.18
N LEU A 20 -10.88 0.79 -10.86
CA LEU A 20 -11.63 0.83 -9.59
C LEU A 20 -10.76 0.51 -8.37
N TRP A 21 -9.77 -0.37 -8.53
CA TRP A 21 -8.83 -0.66 -7.44
C TRP A 21 -7.97 0.56 -7.13
N GLN A 22 -7.46 1.24 -8.16
CA GLN A 22 -6.67 2.46 -8.00
C GLN A 22 -7.51 3.57 -7.36
N ARG A 23 -8.75 3.80 -7.81
CA ARG A 23 -9.65 4.78 -7.19
C ARG A 23 -9.86 4.53 -5.70
N ARG A 24 -10.12 3.28 -5.30
CA ARG A 24 -10.28 2.93 -3.88
C ARG A 24 -9.01 3.21 -3.08
N HIS A 25 -7.85 2.85 -3.63
CA HIS A 25 -6.55 3.12 -3.01
C HIS A 25 -6.35 4.64 -2.86
N ASP A 26 -6.58 5.42 -3.91
CA ASP A 26 -6.44 6.88 -3.91
C ASP A 26 -7.40 7.57 -2.92
N GLU A 27 -8.64 7.09 -2.83
CA GLU A 27 -9.65 7.55 -1.87
C GLU A 27 -9.20 7.29 -0.44
N ILE A 28 -8.75 6.06 -0.14
CA ILE A 28 -8.23 5.70 1.18
C ILE A 28 -7.01 6.56 1.54
N CYS A 29 -6.08 6.74 0.61
CA CYS A 29 -4.92 7.61 0.80
C CYS A 29 -5.34 9.06 1.09
N GLY A 30 -6.35 9.57 0.36
CA GLY A 30 -6.92 10.90 0.59
C GLY A 30 -7.58 11.03 1.97
N GLU A 31 -8.35 10.02 2.39
CA GLU A 31 -8.96 9.96 3.71
C GLU A 31 -7.89 9.96 4.81
N LEU A 32 -6.90 9.08 4.72
CA LEU A 32 -5.81 8.97 5.70
C LEU A 32 -5.05 10.28 5.84
N ALA A 33 -4.67 10.92 4.73
CA ALA A 33 -4.00 12.21 4.76
C ALA A 33 -4.87 13.28 5.47
N ARG A 34 -6.18 13.28 5.22
CA ARG A 34 -7.10 14.21 5.89
C ARG A 34 -7.19 13.95 7.40
N TRP A 35 -7.20 12.69 7.83
CA TRP A 35 -7.15 12.34 9.25
C TRP A 35 -5.83 12.78 9.90
N LEU A 36 -4.70 12.59 9.22
CA LEU A 36 -3.39 13.06 9.70
C LEU A 36 -3.37 14.58 9.88
N HIS A 37 -3.91 15.35 8.92
CA HIS A 37 -4.07 16.79 9.08
C HIS A 37 -4.98 17.16 10.25
N ARG A 38 -6.13 16.49 10.42
CA ARG A 38 -7.04 16.73 11.56
C ARG A 38 -6.39 16.45 12.91
N TRP A 39 -5.45 15.50 12.96
CA TRP A 39 -4.66 15.20 14.15
C TRP A 39 -3.39 16.05 14.28
N ASN A 40 -3.25 17.08 13.46
CA ASN A 40 -2.12 18.02 13.46
C ASN A 40 -0.76 17.35 13.19
N PHE A 41 -0.71 16.29 12.40
CA PHE A 41 0.58 15.82 11.86
C PHE A 41 1.18 16.90 10.96
N LEU A 42 2.51 17.01 11.03
CA LEU A 42 3.30 17.94 10.23
C LEU A 42 3.75 17.25 8.94
N ASP A 43 4.15 18.04 7.94
CA ASP A 43 4.75 17.57 6.69
C ASP A 43 3.98 16.41 6.01
N VAL A 44 2.64 16.47 6.08
CA VAL A 44 1.79 15.46 5.46
C VAL A 44 1.86 15.64 3.95
N GLU A 45 2.54 14.73 3.27
CA GLU A 45 2.67 14.72 1.81
C GLU A 45 2.13 13.41 1.27
N ARG A 46 1.20 13.51 0.30
CA ARG A 46 0.70 12.38 -0.46
C ARG A 46 1.57 12.18 -1.68
N GLU A 47 1.90 10.92 -1.91
CA GLU A 47 2.76 10.48 -2.98
C GLU A 47 4.05 11.32 -3.04
N PRO A 48 5.01 11.16 -2.12
CA PRO A 48 6.26 11.89 -2.16
C PRO A 48 7.11 11.48 -3.36
N GLY A 49 7.37 12.40 -4.29
CA GLY A 49 8.01 12.08 -5.59
C GLY A 49 9.45 11.53 -5.48
N SER A 50 10.18 11.95 -4.45
CA SER A 50 11.61 11.66 -4.27
C SER A 50 11.91 11.16 -2.86
N TYR A 51 11.10 10.23 -2.35
CA TYR A 51 11.30 9.74 -0.97
C TYR A 51 12.60 8.95 -0.82
N PHE A 52 12.90 8.02 -1.73
CA PHE A 52 14.20 7.36 -1.83
C PHE A 52 15.00 7.95 -2.99
N GLU A 53 16.32 8.03 -2.85
CA GLU A 53 17.21 8.59 -3.87
C GLU A 53 17.71 7.49 -4.83
N ASN A 54 17.92 6.29 -4.29
CA ASN A 54 18.59 5.20 -5.00
C ASN A 54 17.63 4.13 -5.55
N CYS A 55 16.33 4.27 -5.31
CA CYS A 55 15.33 3.36 -5.86
C CYS A 55 14.02 4.06 -6.22
N GLN A 56 13.18 3.37 -7.01
CA GLN A 56 11.87 3.86 -7.47
C GLN A 56 10.73 3.51 -6.49
N LEU A 57 11.08 3.07 -5.28
CA LEU A 57 10.07 2.82 -4.24
C LEU A 57 9.50 4.16 -3.78
N ARG A 58 8.22 4.16 -3.42
CA ARG A 58 7.51 5.37 -3.00
C ARG A 58 6.40 4.99 -2.04
N PRO A 59 6.51 5.36 -0.75
CA PRO A 59 5.36 5.23 0.14
C PRO A 59 4.22 6.11 -0.39
N ASP A 60 2.99 5.80 -0.02
CA ASP A 60 1.83 6.57 -0.47
C ASP A 60 1.68 7.89 0.30
N ILE A 61 2.13 7.92 1.56
CA ILE A 61 2.03 9.11 2.42
C ILE A 61 3.28 9.18 3.30
N ILE A 62 3.78 10.39 3.53
CA ILE A 62 4.69 10.67 4.64
C ILE A 62 4.03 11.66 5.60
N ALA A 63 4.35 11.55 6.87
CA ALA A 63 3.89 12.49 7.89
C ALA A 63 4.80 12.48 9.12
N THR A 64 4.94 13.63 9.77
CA THR A 64 5.74 13.80 10.97
C THR A 64 4.84 13.97 12.19
N HIS A 65 5.03 13.14 13.21
CA HIS A 65 4.24 13.24 14.43
C HIS A 65 4.61 14.51 15.20
N PRO A 66 3.61 15.34 15.61
CA PRO A 66 3.87 16.73 16.01
C PRO A 66 4.59 16.88 17.35
N LYS A 67 4.58 15.85 18.21
CA LYS A 67 5.21 15.91 19.55
C LYS A 67 6.56 15.24 19.62
N THR A 68 6.74 14.16 18.85
CA THR A 68 7.96 13.35 18.88
C THR A 68 8.88 13.67 17.72
N PHE A 69 8.40 14.41 16.72
CA PHE A 69 9.07 14.66 15.45
C PHE A 69 9.49 13.38 14.70
N GLN A 70 8.91 12.24 15.07
CA GLN A 70 9.11 10.99 14.36
C GLN A 70 8.41 11.09 13.01
N ARG A 71 9.17 10.90 11.94
CA ARG A 71 8.65 10.79 10.58
C ARG A 71 8.20 9.36 10.31
N TYR A 72 7.03 9.25 9.69
CA TYR A 72 6.39 8.01 9.30
C TYR A 72 6.22 7.98 7.78
N ALA A 73 6.52 6.83 7.19
CA ALA A 73 6.24 6.53 5.79
C ALA A 73 5.17 5.44 5.73
N LEU A 74 3.99 5.80 5.24
CA LEU A 74 2.84 4.92 5.15
C LEU A 74 2.67 4.45 3.71
N ASP A 75 2.42 3.17 3.54
CA ASP A 75 2.12 2.58 2.23
C ASP A 75 0.86 1.72 2.36
N VAL A 76 -0.17 2.12 1.63
CA VAL A 76 -1.51 1.58 1.66
C VAL A 76 -1.61 0.42 0.67
N THR A 77 -2.20 -0.68 1.11
CA THR A 77 -2.53 -1.78 0.22
C THR A 77 -3.93 -2.28 0.49
N VAL A 78 -4.74 -2.35 -0.57
CA VAL A 78 -6.10 -2.87 -0.50
C VAL A 78 -6.11 -4.29 -1.03
N VAL A 79 -6.44 -5.24 -0.15
CA VAL A 79 -6.47 -6.66 -0.49
C VAL A 79 -7.87 -7.22 -0.32
N SER A 80 -8.20 -8.22 -1.13
CA SER A 80 -9.44 -8.97 -0.97
C SER A 80 -9.13 -10.36 -0.44
N PRO A 81 -9.77 -10.81 0.66
CA PRO A 81 -9.59 -12.16 1.16
C PRO A 81 -10.12 -13.22 0.18
N MET A 82 -10.90 -12.82 -0.83
CA MET A 82 -11.42 -13.71 -1.88
C MET A 82 -10.42 -13.99 -3.01
N GLN A 83 -9.25 -13.34 -3.01
CA GLN A 83 -8.18 -13.69 -3.96
C GLN A 83 -7.69 -15.12 -3.70
N ALA A 84 -7.45 -15.89 -4.78
CA ALA A 84 -7.10 -17.31 -4.67
C ALA A 84 -5.93 -17.60 -3.70
N LYS A 85 -4.92 -16.72 -3.64
CA LYS A 85 -3.78 -16.83 -2.72
C LYS A 85 -4.12 -16.66 -1.23
N TYR A 86 -5.23 -16.02 -0.91
CA TYR A 86 -5.67 -15.75 0.47
C TYR A 86 -6.90 -16.57 0.88
N LEU A 87 -7.74 -16.95 -0.08
CA LEU A 87 -9.06 -17.54 0.11
C LEU A 87 -9.11 -18.63 1.19
N ARG A 88 -8.29 -19.67 1.08
CA ARG A 88 -8.30 -20.79 2.04
C ARG A 88 -7.98 -20.34 3.46
N ARG A 89 -6.99 -19.47 3.63
CA ARG A 89 -6.50 -19.05 4.95
C ARG A 89 -7.38 -17.96 5.57
N SER A 90 -7.97 -17.11 4.75
CA SER A 90 -8.92 -16.08 5.19
C SER A 90 -10.26 -16.64 5.66
N GLN A 91 -10.60 -17.89 5.31
CA GLN A 91 -11.78 -18.59 5.87
C GLN A 91 -11.60 -18.90 7.36
N ASP A 92 -10.39 -19.31 7.75
CA ASP A 92 -10.10 -19.74 9.12
C ASP A 92 -9.59 -18.61 10.01
N GLN A 93 -9.02 -17.56 9.40
CA GLN A 93 -8.38 -16.46 10.10
C GLN A 93 -8.79 -15.09 9.54
N ASN A 94 -9.53 -14.35 10.36
CA ASN A 94 -9.81 -12.94 10.09
C ASN A 94 -8.50 -12.12 9.95
N GLY A 95 -8.45 -11.20 9.00
CA GLY A 95 -7.28 -10.34 8.77
C GLY A 95 -6.06 -11.06 8.17
N TYR A 96 -6.20 -12.30 7.67
CA TYR A 96 -5.06 -13.04 7.10
C TYR A 96 -4.46 -12.36 5.87
N ALA A 97 -5.30 -11.88 4.94
CA ALA A 97 -4.84 -11.25 3.72
C ALA A 97 -4.15 -9.91 4.02
N ALA A 98 -4.70 -9.12 4.95
CA ALA A 98 -4.07 -7.89 5.44
C ALA A 98 -2.68 -8.18 6.01
N ARG A 99 -2.57 -9.10 6.98
CA ARG A 99 -1.29 -9.49 7.60
C ARG A 99 -0.28 -10.03 6.58
N ALA A 100 -0.74 -10.80 5.60
CA ALA A 100 0.13 -11.29 4.54
C ALA A 100 0.64 -10.15 3.65
N ALA A 101 -0.20 -9.16 3.34
CA ALA A 101 0.18 -7.98 2.56
C ALA A 101 1.14 -7.07 3.33
N GLU A 102 0.95 -6.86 4.63
CA GLU A 102 1.88 -6.12 5.49
C GLU A 102 3.26 -6.77 5.50
N LYS A 103 3.32 -8.10 5.70
CA LYS A 103 4.60 -8.84 5.66
C LYS A 103 5.31 -8.67 4.33
N TRP A 104 4.56 -8.70 3.23
CA TRP A 104 5.13 -8.47 1.90
C TRP A 104 5.66 -7.05 1.75
N LYS A 105 4.91 -6.02 2.17
CA LYS A 105 5.35 -4.61 2.13
C LYS A 105 6.56 -4.36 3.02
N LEU A 106 6.59 -4.91 4.24
CA LEU A 106 7.76 -4.84 5.11
C LEU A 106 9.00 -5.41 4.44
N ALA A 107 8.90 -6.58 3.82
CA ALA A 107 10.01 -7.17 3.08
C ALA A 107 10.40 -6.32 1.86
N HIS A 108 9.42 -5.75 1.16
CA HIS A 108 9.62 -4.93 -0.04
C HIS A 108 10.40 -3.63 0.25
N TYR A 109 10.12 -2.98 1.39
CA TYR A 109 10.74 -1.71 1.77
C TYR A 109 11.94 -1.88 2.71
N LYS A 110 12.19 -3.07 3.25
CA LYS A 110 13.17 -3.31 4.33
C LYS A 110 14.55 -2.72 4.04
N GLU A 111 15.09 -2.99 2.87
CA GLU A 111 16.45 -2.59 2.50
C GLU A 111 16.54 -1.08 2.28
N ALA A 112 15.64 -0.51 1.48
CA ALA A 112 15.62 0.93 1.21
C ALA A 112 15.41 1.75 2.49
N MET A 113 14.52 1.32 3.39
CA MET A 113 14.35 1.96 4.70
C MET A 113 15.61 1.87 5.55
N ALA A 114 16.25 0.70 5.61
CA ALA A 114 17.45 0.52 6.43
C ALA A 114 18.67 1.33 5.92
N VAL A 115 18.80 1.51 4.61
CA VAL A 115 19.95 2.17 3.99
C VAL A 115 19.74 3.68 3.86
N GLU A 116 18.58 4.11 3.38
CA GLU A 116 18.35 5.50 2.98
C GLU A 116 17.52 6.30 3.99
N LYS A 117 16.71 5.62 4.82
CA LYS A 117 15.80 6.25 5.79
C LYS A 117 15.82 5.56 7.17
N PRO A 118 17.01 5.37 7.79
CA PRO A 118 17.13 4.58 9.01
C PRO A 118 16.37 5.16 10.22
N ASP A 119 16.10 6.46 10.21
CA ASP A 119 15.41 7.17 11.29
C ASP A 119 13.87 7.25 11.07
N ASP A 120 13.38 6.95 9.87
CA ASP A 120 11.94 6.99 9.55
C ASP A 120 11.27 5.66 9.92
N LYS A 121 10.00 5.72 10.36
CA LYS A 121 9.20 4.52 10.65
C LYS A 121 8.31 4.18 9.47
N PHE A 122 8.57 3.01 8.86
CA PHE A 122 7.69 2.48 7.83
C PHE A 122 6.48 1.76 8.43
N ILE A 123 5.29 2.13 7.98
CA ILE A 123 4.01 1.58 8.43
C ILE A 123 3.24 1.04 7.21
N PRO A 124 3.26 -0.28 6.95
CA PRO A 124 2.36 -0.85 5.97
C PRO A 124 0.91 -0.71 6.49
N THR A 125 0.03 -0.17 5.65
CA THR A 125 -1.39 0.03 5.98
C THR A 125 -2.22 -0.89 5.09
N ALA A 126 -2.33 -2.17 5.47
CA ALA A 126 -3.08 -3.14 4.70
C ALA A 126 -4.55 -3.19 5.15
N ILE A 127 -5.46 -3.07 4.19
CA ILE A 127 -6.90 -3.07 4.43
C ILE A 127 -7.54 -4.22 3.66
N GLU A 128 -8.28 -5.07 4.38
CA GLU A 128 -9.15 -6.06 3.77
C GLU A 128 -10.45 -5.42 3.32
N THR A 129 -10.78 -5.60 2.04
CA THR A 129 -12.07 -5.20 1.49
C THR A 129 -12.82 -6.42 0.96
N PHE A 130 -14.09 -6.51 1.32
CA PHE A 130 -14.97 -7.59 0.90
C PHE A 130 -15.74 -7.16 -0.34
N GLY A 131 -15.57 -7.92 -1.42
CA GLY A 131 -16.43 -7.83 -2.61
C GLY A 131 -16.40 -6.50 -3.38
N ARG A 132 -17.46 -6.33 -4.17
CA ARG A 132 -17.77 -5.13 -4.95
C ARG A 132 -19.10 -4.57 -4.46
N THR A 133 -19.32 -3.27 -4.66
CA THR A 133 -20.67 -2.70 -4.58
C THR A 133 -21.56 -3.37 -5.62
N GLY A 134 -22.86 -3.50 -5.36
CA GLY A 134 -23.80 -4.04 -6.36
C GLY A 134 -23.78 -3.21 -7.64
N GLU A 135 -24.18 -3.81 -8.77
CA GLU A 135 -24.08 -3.20 -10.11
C GLU A 135 -24.69 -1.79 -10.16
N LEU A 136 -25.91 -1.64 -9.64
CA LEU A 136 -26.61 -0.34 -9.59
C LEU A 136 -25.86 0.74 -8.79
N ALA A 137 -25.13 0.35 -7.75
CA ALA A 137 -24.34 1.29 -6.94
C ALA A 137 -23.00 1.66 -7.59
N GLN A 138 -22.62 1.00 -8.69
CA GLN A 138 -21.43 1.37 -9.48
C GLN A 138 -21.75 2.40 -10.58
N GLU A 139 -23.05 2.61 -10.87
CA GLU A 139 -23.53 3.57 -11.87
C GLU A 139 -23.75 4.98 -11.30
N PHE A 140 -23.74 5.12 -9.98
CA PHE A 140 -23.78 6.40 -9.26
C PHE A 140 -22.38 6.97 -9.05
#